data_AF-A0AAN6PRY3-F1
#
_entry.id   AF-A0AAN6PRY3-F1
#
_cell.length_a   1.000
_cell.length_b   1.000
_cell.length_c   1.000
_cell.angle_alpha   90.00
_cell.angle_beta   90.00
_cell.angle_gamma   90.00
#
_symmetry.space_group_name_H-M   'P 1'
#
loop_
_entity.id
_entity.type
_entity.pdbx_description
1 polymer ?
#
loop_
_entity_poly.entity_id
_entity_poly.type
_entity_poly.pdbx_seq_one_letter_code
_entity_poly.pdbx_strand_id
1 'polypeptide(L)'
;MVRTVNSAYSVIEIWRRLVAAADFNVLRVERAALRRNDQAQKASRLVLKWEQEGEKREGPAYSIVKWILLNLTPTLGLEMGSSYEKVEATAAGIIVILTALYQRADDIPATPLTRVLVHHAVLQLGTGGFRPGCLENTLCKQFTISIVRDPDDPTRVKPIVTHRIDRNKIKEAEKTVKYRKNTSVAHSTTLVPFSLLDSASLVITRAIQMDVLDLDVSYKSLSDLLQRPRLGKTGRIDIPWKEKFLNEPLFPLKYADF
;
A
#
# COMPACT_ATOMS: atom_id res chain seq x y z
N MET A 1 35.17 -8.84 16.51
CA MET A 1 35.10 -8.59 15.05
C MET A 1 33.90 -7.67 14.84
N VAL A 2 34.10 -6.38 14.56
CA VAL A 2 32.96 -5.44 14.45
C VAL A 2 33.18 -4.50 13.27
N ARG A 3 32.41 -4.71 12.20
CA ARG A 3 31.91 -3.68 11.28
C ARG A 3 30.61 -4.18 10.65
N THR A 4 29.49 -3.58 11.05
CA THR A 4 28.12 -4.06 10.83
C THR A 4 27.39 -3.39 9.66
N VAL A 5 28.07 -2.48 8.93
CA VAL A 5 27.45 -1.74 7.80
C VAL A 5 28.28 -1.95 6.55
N ASN A 6 27.74 -2.72 5.61
CA ASN A 6 28.34 -3.04 4.31
C ASN A 6 27.67 -2.33 3.13
N SER A 7 26.53 -1.64 3.34
CA SER A 7 25.78 -0.98 2.26
C SER A 7 25.96 0.53 2.26
N ALA A 8 26.19 1.10 1.07
CA ALA A 8 26.24 2.55 0.85
C ALA A 8 24.91 3.23 1.22
N TYR A 9 23.79 2.56 0.97
CA TYR A 9 22.46 3.10 1.28
C TYR A 9 22.20 3.18 2.78
N SER A 10 22.70 2.23 3.58
CA SER A 10 22.62 2.29 5.03
C SER A 10 23.37 3.50 5.59
N VAL A 11 24.55 3.80 5.06
CA VAL A 11 25.34 4.99 5.45
C VAL A 11 24.61 6.28 5.08
N ILE A 12 24.01 6.34 3.88
CA ILE A 12 23.18 7.48 3.44
C ILE A 12 21.97 7.67 4.35
N GLU A 13 21.33 6.58 4.79
CA GLU A 13 20.16 6.65 5.66
C GLU A 13 20.52 7.11 7.07
N ILE A 14 21.65 6.65 7.62
CA ILE A 14 22.20 7.17 8.87
C ILE A 14 22.46 8.68 8.74
N TRP A 15 23.10 9.12 7.65
CA TRP A 15 23.32 10.54 7.37
C TRP A 15 22.02 11.33 7.31
N ARG A 16 20.99 10.82 6.61
CA ARG A 16 19.67 11.47 6.54
C ARG A 16 19.04 11.65 7.91
N ARG A 17 19.10 10.61 8.75
CA ARG A 17 18.56 10.66 10.12
C ARG A 17 19.33 11.65 10.99
N LEU A 18 20.65 11.72 10.85
CA LEU A 18 21.48 12.70 11.55
C LEU A 18 21.12 14.14 11.14
N VAL A 19 20.98 14.40 9.83
CA VAL A 19 20.54 15.70 9.31
C VAL A 19 19.16 16.08 9.86
N ALA A 20 18.21 15.14 9.85
CA ALA A 20 16.87 15.37 10.39
C ALA A 20 16.87 15.67 11.90
N ALA A 21 17.67 14.93 12.67
CA ALA A 21 17.82 15.14 14.11
C ALA A 21 18.49 16.49 14.42
N ALA A 22 19.55 16.85 13.68
CA ALA A 22 20.20 18.16 13.81
C ALA A 22 19.25 19.30 13.45
N ASP A 23 18.45 19.13 12.40
CA ASP A 23 17.46 20.12 12.01
C ASP A 23 16.40 20.34 13.10
N PHE A 24 15.82 19.25 13.60
CA PHE A 24 14.73 19.30 14.56
C PHE A 24 15.15 19.85 15.93
N ASN A 25 16.31 19.40 16.44
CA ASN A 25 16.76 19.68 17.80
C ASN A 25 17.58 20.98 17.90
N VAL A 26 18.33 21.36 16.86
CA VAL A 26 19.26 22.50 16.93
C VAL A 26 18.85 23.59 15.94
N LEU A 27 18.89 23.28 14.64
CA LEU A 27 18.81 24.32 13.61
C LEU A 27 17.44 25.00 13.57
N ARG A 28 16.34 24.28 13.84
CA ARG A 28 14.99 24.86 13.89
C ARG A 28 14.86 25.90 15.01
N VAL A 29 15.41 25.62 16.19
CA VAL A 29 15.36 26.52 17.35
C VAL A 29 16.17 27.79 17.07
N GLU A 30 17.39 27.62 16.57
CA GLU A 30 18.29 28.72 16.20
C GLU A 30 17.71 29.59 15.08
N ARG A 31 17.15 28.98 14.03
CA ARG A 31 16.46 29.74 12.95
C ARG A 31 15.30 30.56 13.48
N ALA A 32 14.52 30.02 14.42
CA ALA A 32 13.40 30.75 15.03
C ALA A 32 13.89 31.92 15.91
N ALA A 33 15.01 31.76 16.62
CA ALA A 33 15.64 32.85 17.37
C ALA A 33 16.17 33.95 16.45
N LEU A 34 16.89 33.59 15.39
CA LEU A 34 17.45 34.53 14.41
C LEU A 34 16.37 35.30 13.65
N ARG A 35 15.25 34.64 13.30
CA ARG A 35 14.11 35.30 12.65
C ARG A 35 13.41 36.31 13.56
N ARG A 36 13.35 36.03 14.88
CA ARG A 36 12.80 36.98 15.86
C ARG A 36 13.66 38.22 16.06
N ASN A 37 14.95 38.14 15.71
CA ASN A 37 15.91 39.26 15.78
C ASN A 37 16.16 39.90 14.40
N ASP A 38 15.22 39.77 13.45
CA ASP A 38 15.32 40.28 12.07
C ASP A 38 16.55 39.82 11.26
N GLN A 39 17.23 38.74 11.69
CA GLN A 39 18.40 38.17 11.01
C GLN A 39 18.00 37.07 10.00
N ALA A 40 17.02 37.36 9.14
CA ALA A 40 16.47 36.41 8.18
C ALA A 40 17.52 35.78 7.25
N GLN A 41 18.53 36.55 6.83
CA GLN A 41 19.61 36.07 5.97
C GLN A 41 20.57 35.10 6.68
N LYS A 42 20.76 35.22 8.00
CA LYS A 42 21.55 34.24 8.77
C LYS A 42 20.73 32.98 9.01
N ALA A 43 19.43 33.13 9.29
CA ALA A 43 18.52 32.00 9.45
C ALA A 43 18.41 31.13 8.18
N SER A 44 18.46 31.73 6.98
CA SER A 44 18.40 30.99 5.71
C SER A 44 19.64 30.13 5.45
N ARG A 45 20.82 30.51 5.98
CA ARG A 45 22.06 29.73 5.87
C ARG A 45 22.07 28.46 6.73
N LEU A 46 21.22 28.41 7.77
CA LEU A 46 21.08 27.25 8.65
C LEU A 46 20.13 26.18 8.08
N VAL A 47 19.76 26.24 6.80
CA VAL A 47 18.90 25.24 6.17
C VAL A 47 19.77 24.19 5.49
N LEU A 48 19.74 22.97 6.03
CA LEU A 48 20.30 21.80 5.37
C LEU A 48 19.34 21.33 4.27
N LYS A 49 19.36 22.03 3.13
CA LYS A 49 18.47 21.71 2.00
C LYS A 49 18.79 20.32 1.42
N TRP A 50 17.71 19.61 1.10
CA TRP A 50 17.69 18.41 0.25
C TRP A 50 17.26 18.74 -1.20
N GLU A 51 17.24 20.03 -1.56
CA GLU A 51 16.31 20.66 -2.50
C GLU A 51 15.84 19.76 -3.64
N GLN A 52 14.52 19.65 -3.73
CA GLN A 52 13.78 18.92 -4.76
C GLN A 52 12.86 19.93 -5.47
N GLU A 53 13.42 20.88 -6.19
CA GLU A 53 12.72 21.57 -7.28
C GLU A 53 13.30 21.04 -8.61
N GLY A 54 12.55 20.14 -9.25
CA GLY A 54 12.97 19.46 -10.48
C GLY A 54 13.95 18.29 -10.28
N GLU A 55 14.69 17.94 -11.33
CA GLU A 55 15.61 16.79 -11.38
C GLU A 55 16.98 17.04 -10.72
N LYS A 56 17.28 18.29 -10.33
CA LYS A 56 18.58 18.63 -9.74
C LYS A 56 18.52 18.54 -8.22
N ARG A 57 19.28 17.59 -7.68
CA ARG A 57 19.52 17.45 -6.24
C ARG A 57 20.72 18.31 -5.85
N GLU A 58 20.50 19.33 -5.02
CA GLU A 58 21.53 20.29 -4.60
C GLU A 58 21.45 20.57 -3.09
N GLY A 59 22.55 21.10 -2.53
CA GLY A 59 22.63 21.52 -1.12
C GLY A 59 23.71 20.80 -0.29
N PRO A 60 23.98 21.29 0.94
CA PRO A 60 25.05 20.78 1.79
C PRO A 60 24.79 19.34 2.25
N ALA A 61 23.54 18.99 2.57
CA ALA A 61 23.18 17.63 2.94
C ALA A 61 23.36 16.65 1.77
N TYR A 62 23.00 17.07 0.55
CA TYR A 62 23.17 16.25 -0.65
C TYR A 62 24.64 16.12 -1.08
N SER A 63 25.46 17.16 -0.86
CA SER A 63 26.89 17.11 -1.17
C SER A 63 27.61 15.99 -0.41
N ILE A 64 27.22 15.75 0.85
CA ILE A 64 27.69 14.60 1.63
C ILE A 64 27.17 13.28 1.08
N VAL A 65 25.91 13.20 0.64
CA VAL A 65 25.40 11.99 -0.05
C VAL A 65 26.20 11.69 -1.31
N LYS A 66 26.51 12.72 -2.11
CA LYS A 66 27.35 12.58 -3.31
C LYS A 66 28.74 12.09 -2.96
N TRP A 67 29.37 12.64 -1.92
CA TRP A 67 30.66 12.17 -1.42
C TRP A 67 30.60 10.73 -0.90
N ILE A 68 29.54 10.34 -0.19
CA ILE A 68 29.35 8.96 0.26
C ILE A 68 29.34 8.04 -0.97
N LEU A 69 28.53 8.35 -1.98
CA LEU A 69 28.39 7.51 -3.18
C LEU A 69 29.65 7.45 -4.03
N LEU A 70 30.31 8.59 -4.27
CA LEU A 70 31.42 8.69 -5.23
C LEU A 70 32.78 8.39 -4.60
N ASN A 71 32.95 8.62 -3.30
CA ASN A 71 34.25 8.53 -2.64
C ASN A 71 34.24 7.48 -1.54
N LEU A 72 33.28 7.52 -0.61
CA LEU A 72 33.29 6.62 0.55
C LEU A 72 33.00 5.18 0.15
N THR A 73 32.01 4.96 -0.73
CA THR A 73 31.62 3.65 -1.24
C THR A 73 32.80 2.87 -1.83
N PRO A 74 33.54 3.38 -2.84
CA PRO A 74 34.68 2.65 -3.40
C PRO A 74 35.83 2.51 -2.38
N THR A 75 36.05 3.51 -1.54
CA THR A 75 37.13 3.49 -0.53
C THR A 75 36.92 2.39 0.52
N LEU A 76 35.67 2.15 0.93
CA LEU A 76 35.32 1.16 1.95
C LEU A 76 34.77 -0.15 1.38
N GLY A 77 34.69 -0.29 0.06
CA GLY A 77 34.11 -1.45 -0.60
C GLY A 77 32.63 -1.66 -0.26
N LEU A 78 31.85 -0.57 -0.11
CA LEU A 78 30.43 -0.68 0.22
C LEU A 78 29.61 -1.19 -0.97
N GLU A 79 28.64 -2.06 -0.70
CA GLU A 79 27.69 -2.55 -1.67
C GLU A 79 26.68 -1.45 -2.05
N MET A 80 26.55 -1.21 -3.37
CA MET A 80 25.50 -0.36 -3.95
C MET A 80 24.33 -1.15 -4.52
N GLY A 81 24.48 -2.48 -4.66
CA GLY A 81 23.36 -3.34 -5.00
C GLY A 81 22.45 -3.57 -3.80
N SER A 82 21.20 -3.94 -4.06
CA SER A 82 20.41 -4.61 -3.03
C SER A 82 21.09 -5.95 -2.71
N SER A 83 21.37 -6.22 -1.44
CA SER A 83 21.89 -7.51 -0.98
C SER A 83 20.85 -8.63 -1.00
N TYR A 84 19.63 -8.33 -1.44
CA TYR A 84 18.51 -9.26 -1.49
C TYR A 84 18.02 -9.43 -2.92
N GLU A 85 17.69 -10.68 -3.25
CA GLU A 85 16.97 -11.02 -4.47
C GLU A 85 15.46 -10.89 -4.23
N LYS A 86 14.78 -10.23 -5.16
CA LYS A 86 13.31 -10.18 -5.13
C LYS A 86 12.78 -11.44 -5.77
N VAL A 87 12.28 -12.34 -4.95
CA VAL A 87 11.57 -13.54 -5.38
C VAL A 87 10.07 -13.26 -5.44
N GLU A 88 9.38 -13.96 -6.34
CA GLU A 88 7.92 -13.93 -6.43
C GLU A 88 7.30 -14.45 -5.12
N ALA A 89 6.21 -13.83 -4.69
CA ALA A 89 5.46 -14.32 -3.54
C ALA A 89 4.79 -15.65 -3.91
N THR A 90 5.12 -16.71 -3.16
CA THR A 90 4.46 -18.01 -3.33
C THR A 90 3.20 -18.08 -2.48
N ALA A 91 2.22 -18.90 -2.91
CA ALA A 91 1.04 -19.17 -2.11
C ALA A 91 1.41 -19.69 -0.70
N ALA A 92 2.41 -20.58 -0.61
CA ALA A 92 2.91 -21.07 0.68
C ALA A 92 3.44 -19.94 1.58
N GLY A 93 4.21 -18.99 1.02
CA GLY A 93 4.68 -17.82 1.76
C GLY A 93 3.55 -16.94 2.28
N ILE A 94 2.54 -16.68 1.44
CA ILE A 94 1.33 -15.93 1.82
C ILE A 94 0.60 -16.65 2.96
N ILE A 95 0.42 -17.97 2.86
CA ILE A 95 -0.22 -18.79 3.90
C ILE A 95 0.54 -18.68 5.21
N VAL A 96 1.87 -18.79 5.20
CA VAL A 96 2.69 -18.67 6.42
C VAL A 96 2.52 -17.30 7.07
N ILE A 97 2.57 -16.22 6.29
CA ILE A 97 2.39 -14.85 6.79
C ILE A 97 1.00 -14.68 7.43
N LEU A 98 -0.05 -15.09 6.73
CA LEU A 98 -1.43 -14.94 7.22
C LEU A 98 -1.72 -15.87 8.40
N THR A 99 -1.14 -17.07 8.41
CA THR A 99 -1.22 -17.98 9.55
C THR A 99 -0.57 -17.36 10.77
N ALA A 100 0.63 -16.80 10.65
CA ALA A 100 1.30 -16.10 11.73
C ALA A 100 0.49 -14.89 12.23
N LEU A 101 -0.10 -14.12 11.30
CA LEU A 101 -0.93 -12.95 11.62
C LEU A 101 -2.10 -13.28 12.56
N TYR A 102 -2.69 -14.48 12.45
CA TYR A 102 -3.80 -14.92 13.28
C TYR A 102 -3.39 -15.81 14.46
N GLN A 103 -2.44 -16.73 14.27
CA GLN A 103 -2.02 -17.66 15.32
C GLN A 103 -1.09 -17.02 16.36
N ARG A 104 -0.34 -15.99 15.98
CA ARG A 104 0.51 -15.20 16.88
C ARG A 104 -0.11 -13.84 17.18
N ALA A 105 -1.44 -13.83 17.31
CA ALA A 105 -2.22 -12.63 17.58
C ALA A 105 -1.75 -11.86 18.83
N ASP A 106 -1.28 -12.57 19.85
CA ASP A 106 -0.80 -11.99 21.10
C ASP A 106 0.59 -11.36 20.97
N ASP A 107 1.41 -11.83 20.02
CA ASP A 107 2.74 -11.31 19.73
C ASP A 107 2.71 -10.12 18.75
N ILE A 108 1.60 -9.95 18.01
CA ILE A 108 1.43 -8.94 16.97
C ILE A 108 0.38 -7.93 17.44
N PRO A 109 0.79 -6.82 18.08
CA PRO A 109 -0.13 -5.84 18.62
C PRO A 109 -0.90 -5.14 17.49
N ALA A 110 -2.12 -5.60 17.24
CA ALA A 110 -3.00 -5.07 16.22
C ALA A 110 -4.46 -5.24 16.66
N THR A 111 -5.29 -4.24 16.36
CA THR A 111 -6.74 -4.39 16.55
C THR A 111 -7.28 -5.47 15.61
N PRO A 112 -8.44 -6.10 15.92
CA PRO A 112 -9.06 -7.05 15.00
C PRO A 112 -9.30 -6.47 13.60
N LEU A 113 -9.67 -5.18 13.52
CA LEU A 113 -9.84 -4.49 12.25
C LEU A 113 -8.50 -4.37 11.51
N THR A 114 -7.46 -3.82 12.15
CA THR A 114 -6.12 -3.68 11.55
C THR A 114 -5.63 -5.02 11.00
N ARG A 115 -5.86 -6.13 11.71
CA ARG A 115 -5.51 -7.47 11.26
C ARG A 115 -6.21 -7.87 9.95
N VAL A 116 -7.51 -7.58 9.83
CA VAL A 116 -8.27 -7.77 8.59
C VAL A 116 -7.74 -6.89 7.45
N LEU A 117 -7.34 -5.65 7.75
CA LEU A 117 -6.77 -4.74 6.75
C LEU A 117 -5.43 -5.25 6.21
N VAL A 118 -4.56 -5.71 7.11
CA VAL A 118 -3.26 -6.31 6.75
C VAL A 118 -3.47 -7.61 5.96
N HIS A 119 -4.44 -8.45 6.36
CA HIS A 119 -4.81 -9.65 5.60
C HIS A 119 -5.18 -9.30 4.16
N HIS A 120 -6.09 -8.33 3.97
CA HIS A 120 -6.44 -7.86 2.62
C HIS A 120 -5.19 -7.40 1.86
N ALA A 121 -4.35 -6.56 2.48
CA ALA A 121 -3.16 -6.03 1.83
C ALA A 121 -2.18 -7.14 1.41
N VAL A 122 -1.92 -8.13 2.27
CA VAL A 122 -1.05 -9.28 1.95
C VAL A 122 -1.58 -10.06 0.74
N LEU A 123 -2.89 -10.29 0.65
CA LEU A 123 -3.49 -10.95 -0.51
C LEU A 123 -3.31 -10.15 -1.80
N GLN A 124 -3.53 -8.83 -1.75
CA GLN A 124 -3.36 -7.97 -2.92
C GLN A 124 -1.90 -7.87 -3.35
N LEU A 125 -0.97 -7.70 -2.40
CA LEU A 125 0.47 -7.67 -2.66
C LEU A 125 0.95 -8.98 -3.27
N GLY A 126 0.49 -10.11 -2.74
CA GLY A 126 0.81 -11.45 -3.25
C GLY A 126 0.25 -11.71 -4.65
N THR A 127 -0.95 -11.20 -4.95
CA THR A 127 -1.62 -11.42 -6.24
C THR A 127 -1.00 -10.62 -7.39
N GLY A 128 -0.65 -9.35 -7.16
CA GLY A 128 -0.23 -8.46 -8.25
C GLY A 128 1.15 -7.83 -8.09
N GLY A 129 1.90 -8.16 -7.04
CA GLY A 129 3.21 -7.56 -6.78
C GLY A 129 3.14 -6.04 -6.60
N PHE A 130 1.99 -5.53 -6.15
CA PHE A 130 1.76 -4.11 -6.00
C PHE A 130 2.68 -3.52 -4.93
N ARG A 131 2.83 -2.20 -4.93
CA ARG A 131 3.47 -1.53 -3.80
C ARG A 131 2.45 -1.30 -2.70
N PRO A 132 2.86 -1.31 -1.42
CA PRO A 132 1.96 -0.99 -0.30
C PRO A 132 1.16 0.29 -0.51
N GLY A 133 1.79 1.36 -0.99
CA GLY A 133 1.11 2.63 -1.28
C GLY A 133 0.11 2.62 -2.45
N CYS A 134 -0.08 1.50 -3.17
CA CYS A 134 -1.18 1.33 -4.11
C CYS A 134 -2.47 0.86 -3.43
N LEU A 135 -2.36 0.36 -2.20
CA LEU A 135 -3.45 -0.25 -1.43
C LEU A 135 -3.89 0.63 -0.26
N GLU A 136 -3.26 1.80 -0.11
CA GLU A 136 -3.58 2.77 0.93
C GLU A 136 -5.00 3.32 0.73
N ASN A 137 -5.81 3.26 1.79
CA ASN A 137 -7.20 3.74 1.80
C ASN A 137 -8.02 3.26 0.61
N THR A 138 -8.02 1.96 0.34
CA THR A 138 -8.74 1.41 -0.82
C THR A 138 -10.25 1.64 -0.67
N LEU A 139 -10.85 2.31 -1.65
CA LEU A 139 -12.20 2.86 -1.63
C LEU A 139 -13.26 1.85 -2.07
N CYS A 140 -14.51 2.02 -1.62
CA CYS A 140 -15.62 1.16 -2.06
C CYS A 140 -15.77 1.13 -3.60
N LYS A 141 -15.66 2.29 -4.26
CA LYS A 141 -15.75 2.39 -5.74
C LYS A 141 -14.66 1.63 -6.51
N GLN A 142 -13.57 1.23 -5.84
CA GLN A 142 -12.51 0.42 -6.45
C GLN A 142 -12.89 -1.06 -6.52
N PHE A 143 -13.96 -1.46 -5.83
CA PHE A 143 -14.49 -2.81 -5.88
C PHE A 143 -15.81 -2.86 -6.67
N THR A 144 -16.00 -3.96 -7.39
CA THR A 144 -17.29 -4.35 -7.95
C THR A 144 -17.62 -5.74 -7.42
N ILE A 145 -18.78 -5.89 -6.80
CA ILE A 145 -19.28 -7.18 -6.34
C ILE A 145 -20.41 -7.59 -7.28
N SER A 146 -20.27 -8.74 -7.92
CA SER A 146 -21.25 -9.30 -8.83
C SER A 146 -21.65 -10.69 -8.36
N ILE A 147 -22.92 -11.05 -8.44
CA ILE A 147 -23.35 -12.44 -8.35
C ILE A 147 -23.55 -12.95 -9.77
N VAL A 148 -22.89 -14.04 -10.12
CA VAL A 148 -22.95 -14.67 -11.44
C VAL A 148 -23.43 -16.10 -11.31
N ARG A 149 -24.13 -16.60 -12.34
CA ARG A 149 -24.44 -18.01 -12.48
C ARG A 149 -23.16 -18.78 -12.75
N ASP A 150 -23.00 -19.91 -12.09
CA ASP A 150 -21.85 -20.80 -12.31
C ASP A 150 -21.93 -21.38 -13.74
N PRO A 151 -20.90 -21.19 -14.59
CA PRO A 151 -20.92 -21.71 -15.95
C PRO A 151 -20.99 -23.24 -15.99
N ASP A 152 -20.44 -23.92 -14.98
CA ASP A 152 -20.42 -25.38 -14.90
C ASP A 152 -21.70 -25.96 -14.28
N ASP A 153 -22.45 -25.15 -13.52
CA ASP A 153 -23.69 -25.54 -12.87
C ASP A 153 -24.70 -24.38 -12.84
N PRO A 154 -25.64 -24.32 -13.80
CA PRO A 154 -26.63 -23.26 -13.90
C PRO A 154 -27.55 -23.09 -12.68
N THR A 155 -27.60 -24.09 -11.78
CA THR A 155 -28.38 -24.04 -10.54
C THR A 155 -27.65 -23.29 -9.41
N ARG A 156 -26.35 -23.07 -9.57
CA ARG A 156 -25.48 -22.43 -8.58
C ARG A 156 -25.14 -21.02 -8.99
N VAL A 157 -24.87 -20.21 -7.96
CA VAL A 157 -24.38 -18.85 -8.11
C VAL A 157 -23.09 -18.66 -7.33
N LYS A 158 -22.22 -17.81 -7.86
CA LYS A 158 -20.93 -17.47 -7.24
C LYS A 158 -20.79 -15.95 -7.20
N PRO A 159 -20.23 -15.39 -6.13
CA PRO A 159 -19.86 -13.99 -6.13
C PRO A 159 -18.52 -13.84 -6.86
N ILE A 160 -18.41 -12.75 -7.62
CA ILE A 160 -17.18 -12.27 -8.23
C ILE A 160 -16.90 -10.91 -7.63
N VAL A 161 -15.72 -10.76 -7.04
CA VAL A 161 -15.21 -9.48 -6.57
C VAL A 161 -14.13 -9.02 -7.52
N THR A 162 -14.37 -7.92 -8.21
CA THR A 162 -13.39 -7.28 -9.07
C THR A 162 -12.78 -6.09 -8.32
N HIS A 163 -11.46 -6.07 -8.19
CA HIS A 163 -10.72 -4.99 -7.54
C HIS A 163 -9.89 -4.23 -8.58
N ARG A 164 -10.10 -2.92 -8.66
CA ARG A 164 -9.36 -1.98 -9.50
C ARG A 164 -8.36 -1.18 -8.65
N ILE A 165 -7.08 -1.46 -8.88
CA ILE A 165 -5.96 -0.83 -8.17
C ILE A 165 -5.28 0.19 -9.06
N ASP A 166 -5.12 1.42 -8.56
CA ASP A 166 -4.40 2.49 -9.26
C ASP A 166 -2.89 2.37 -9.02
N ARG A 167 -2.11 2.59 -10.09
CA ARG A 167 -0.65 2.52 -10.04
C ARG A 167 -0.06 3.84 -9.54
N ASN A 168 0.77 3.77 -8.50
CA ASN A 168 1.38 4.96 -7.89
C ASN A 168 2.77 5.34 -8.45
N LYS A 169 3.34 4.57 -9.38
CA LYS A 169 4.43 5.01 -10.25
C LYS A 169 4.15 4.62 -11.70
N ILE A 170 4.19 5.62 -12.57
CA ILE A 170 4.23 5.47 -14.03
C ILE A 170 5.71 5.57 -14.42
N LYS A 171 6.25 4.62 -15.18
CA LYS A 171 7.64 4.75 -15.66
C LYS A 171 7.74 6.02 -16.51
N GLU A 172 8.88 6.69 -16.46
CA GLU A 172 9.10 7.93 -17.22
C GLU A 172 8.85 7.75 -18.73
N ALA A 173 9.22 6.59 -19.27
CA ALA A 173 8.93 6.18 -20.65
C ALA A 173 7.42 6.04 -20.96
N GLU A 174 6.61 5.70 -19.95
CA GLU A 174 5.14 5.56 -20.04
C GLU A 174 4.42 6.92 -19.92
N LYS A 175 5.14 8.02 -19.63
CA LYS A 175 4.57 9.39 -19.61
C LYS A 175 4.31 9.96 -21.02
N THR A 176 4.71 9.27 -22.07
CA THR A 176 4.36 9.64 -23.46
C THR A 176 2.84 9.54 -23.67
N VAL A 177 2.26 10.51 -24.39
CA VAL A 177 0.81 10.76 -24.48
C VAL A 177 -0.03 9.52 -24.86
N LYS A 178 0.55 8.53 -25.53
CA LYS A 178 -0.12 7.28 -25.92
C LYS A 178 -0.38 6.29 -24.77
N TYR A 179 0.34 6.35 -23.65
CA TYR A 179 0.26 5.35 -22.55
C TYR A 179 -0.49 5.82 -21.29
N ARG A 180 -0.97 7.06 -21.23
CA ARG A 180 -1.80 7.59 -20.12
C ARG A 180 -3.12 6.84 -19.89
N LYS A 181 -3.50 5.88 -20.73
CA LYS A 181 -4.76 5.15 -20.62
C LYS A 181 -4.75 3.99 -19.62
N ASN A 182 -3.58 3.50 -19.17
CA ASN A 182 -3.49 2.29 -18.35
C ASN A 182 -2.93 2.56 -16.94
N THR A 183 -3.55 3.51 -16.23
CA THR A 183 -3.17 3.91 -14.87
C THR A 183 -3.61 2.94 -13.78
N SER A 184 -4.45 1.95 -14.12
CA SER A 184 -5.04 1.02 -13.16
C SER A 184 -5.01 -0.42 -13.66
N VAL A 185 -4.92 -1.38 -12.75
CA VAL A 185 -5.06 -2.82 -13.02
C VAL A 185 -6.31 -3.31 -12.34
N ALA A 186 -7.10 -4.11 -13.03
CA ALA A 186 -8.24 -4.81 -12.45
C ALA A 186 -8.00 -6.32 -12.46
N HIS A 187 -8.38 -6.99 -11.38
CA HIS A 187 -8.43 -8.44 -11.32
C HIS A 187 -9.68 -8.88 -10.57
N SER A 188 -10.14 -10.09 -10.87
CA SER A 188 -11.36 -10.65 -10.29
C SER A 188 -11.04 -11.89 -9.47
N THR A 189 -11.71 -12.02 -8.33
CA THR A 189 -11.61 -13.17 -7.42
C THR A 189 -13.00 -13.73 -7.16
N THR A 190 -13.07 -15.00 -6.80
CA THR A 190 -14.29 -15.68 -6.36
C THR A 190 -14.02 -16.45 -5.08
N LEU A 191 -15.03 -17.11 -4.53
CA LEU A 191 -14.88 -17.91 -3.32
C LEU A 191 -13.92 -19.07 -3.55
N VAL A 192 -12.96 -19.19 -2.65
CA VAL A 192 -11.97 -20.27 -2.62
C VAL A 192 -12.20 -21.06 -1.33
N PRO A 193 -12.13 -22.41 -1.33
CA PRO A 193 -12.35 -23.23 -0.13
C PRO A 193 -11.17 -23.17 0.86
N PHE A 194 -10.59 -21.98 1.05
CA PHE A 194 -9.48 -21.74 1.95
C PHE A 194 -9.52 -20.28 2.43
N SER A 195 -10.00 -20.07 3.66
CA SER A 195 -10.36 -18.74 4.18
C SER A 195 -9.21 -17.74 4.24
N LEU A 196 -7.97 -18.21 4.42
CA LEU A 196 -6.79 -17.34 4.41
C LEU A 196 -6.44 -16.84 3.00
N LEU A 197 -6.95 -17.43 1.93
CA LEU A 197 -6.70 -16.96 0.55
C LEU A 197 -7.97 -16.43 -0.12
N ASP A 198 -9.11 -16.48 0.55
CA ASP A 198 -10.40 -16.07 -0.01
C ASP A 198 -10.60 -14.56 0.09
N SER A 199 -9.98 -13.83 -0.86
CA SER A 199 -10.14 -12.38 -0.96
C SER A 199 -11.59 -11.96 -1.22
N ALA A 200 -12.41 -12.81 -1.87
CA ALA A 200 -13.77 -12.45 -2.22
C ALA A 200 -14.65 -12.41 -0.96
N SER A 201 -14.58 -13.43 -0.10
CA SER A 201 -15.33 -13.41 1.17
C SER A 201 -14.85 -12.29 2.10
N LEU A 202 -13.55 -11.98 2.10
CA LEU A 202 -13.01 -10.88 2.91
C LEU A 202 -13.64 -9.52 2.52
N VAL A 203 -13.70 -9.22 1.22
CA VAL A 203 -14.29 -7.98 0.70
C VAL A 203 -15.79 -7.92 0.98
N ILE A 204 -16.52 -9.01 0.71
CA ILE A 204 -17.98 -9.05 0.88
C ILE A 204 -18.35 -8.94 2.36
N THR A 205 -17.69 -9.69 3.24
CA THR A 205 -17.93 -9.61 4.69
C THR A 205 -17.63 -8.22 5.21
N ARG A 206 -16.56 -7.56 4.73
CA ARG A 206 -16.25 -6.18 5.11
C ARG A 206 -17.34 -5.20 4.65
N ALA A 207 -17.82 -5.34 3.43
CA ALA A 207 -18.89 -4.51 2.88
C ALA A 207 -20.21 -4.67 3.64
N ILE A 208 -20.56 -5.90 4.04
CA ILE A 208 -21.72 -6.20 4.88
C ILE A 208 -21.54 -5.61 6.28
N GLN A 209 -20.38 -5.80 6.90
CA GLN A 209 -20.07 -5.26 8.23
C GLN A 209 -20.21 -3.73 8.28
N MET A 210 -19.83 -3.04 7.21
CA MET A 210 -19.93 -1.58 7.12
C MET A 210 -21.32 -1.09 6.68
N ASP A 211 -22.24 -1.99 6.31
CA ASP A 211 -23.56 -1.65 5.77
C ASP A 211 -23.48 -0.67 4.58
N VAL A 212 -22.60 -0.95 3.62
CA VAL A 212 -22.33 -0.05 2.47
C VAL A 212 -22.96 -0.52 1.15
N LEU A 213 -23.60 -1.69 1.13
CA LEU A 213 -24.27 -2.23 -0.06
C LEU A 213 -25.69 -1.66 -0.17
N ASP A 214 -26.08 -1.21 -1.36
CA ASP A 214 -27.40 -0.61 -1.63
C ASP A 214 -28.38 -1.67 -2.13
N LEU A 215 -29.02 -2.36 -1.20
CA LEU A 215 -29.94 -3.44 -1.52
C LEU A 215 -31.22 -3.26 -0.69
N ASP A 216 -32.38 -3.55 -1.30
CA ASP A 216 -33.70 -3.50 -0.65
C ASP A 216 -33.81 -4.42 0.58
N VAL A 217 -32.85 -5.32 0.76
CA VAL A 217 -32.75 -6.27 1.88
C VAL A 217 -31.40 -6.09 2.55
N SER A 218 -31.41 -5.91 3.88
CA SER A 218 -30.18 -6.00 4.67
C SER A 218 -29.69 -7.45 4.74
N TYR A 219 -28.52 -7.70 4.16
CA TYR A 219 -27.84 -9.00 4.27
C TYR A 219 -27.04 -9.03 5.57
N LYS A 220 -27.15 -10.11 6.34
CA LYS A 220 -26.38 -10.28 7.58
C LYS A 220 -25.13 -11.12 7.38
N SER A 221 -25.04 -11.84 6.25
CA SER A 221 -23.93 -12.73 5.95
C SER A 221 -23.69 -12.90 4.44
N LEU A 222 -22.51 -13.41 4.07
CA LEU A 222 -22.22 -13.87 2.71
C LEU A 222 -23.21 -14.96 2.25
N SER A 223 -23.60 -15.87 3.14
CA SER A 223 -24.58 -16.91 2.82
C SER A 223 -25.95 -16.32 2.45
N ASP A 224 -26.38 -15.27 3.16
CA ASP A 224 -27.64 -14.57 2.85
C ASP A 224 -27.60 -13.99 1.43
N LEU A 225 -26.43 -13.45 1.04
CA LEU A 225 -26.20 -12.87 -0.28
C LEU A 225 -26.38 -13.91 -1.39
N LEU A 226 -25.95 -15.15 -1.15
CA LEU A 226 -26.02 -16.25 -2.11
C LEU A 226 -27.39 -16.94 -2.16
N GLN A 227 -28.23 -16.79 -1.13
CA GLN A 227 -29.56 -17.42 -1.06
C GLN A 227 -30.65 -16.65 -1.80
N ARG A 228 -30.42 -15.40 -2.19
CA ARG A 228 -31.43 -14.55 -2.87
C ARG A 228 -31.04 -14.08 -4.28
N PRO A 229 -30.50 -14.94 -5.18
CA PRO A 229 -30.13 -14.47 -6.50
C PRO A 229 -31.37 -14.32 -7.39
N ARG A 230 -31.93 -13.11 -7.51
CA ARG A 230 -32.78 -12.77 -8.67
C ARG A 230 -31.90 -12.46 -9.88
N LEU A 231 -31.17 -13.46 -10.34
CA LEU A 231 -30.43 -13.36 -11.59
C LEU A 231 -31.44 -13.31 -12.72
N GLY A 232 -31.62 -12.12 -13.31
CA GLY A 232 -32.42 -11.96 -14.52
C GLY A 232 -31.86 -12.77 -15.70
N LYS A 233 -32.36 -12.49 -16.91
CA LYS A 233 -31.94 -13.21 -18.13
C LYS A 233 -30.43 -13.14 -18.41
N THR A 234 -29.72 -12.16 -17.85
CA THR A 234 -28.28 -11.92 -18.01
C THR A 234 -27.40 -12.91 -17.23
N GLY A 235 -27.95 -13.67 -16.28
CA GLY A 235 -27.17 -14.58 -15.44
C GLY A 235 -26.15 -13.87 -14.52
N ARG A 236 -26.23 -12.53 -14.41
CA ARG A 236 -25.37 -11.69 -13.58
C ARG A 236 -26.17 -10.52 -13.01
N ILE A 237 -25.91 -10.20 -11.74
CA ILE A 237 -26.34 -8.96 -11.07
C ILE A 237 -25.13 -8.31 -10.41
N ASP A 238 -24.97 -7.01 -10.63
CA ASP A 238 -23.97 -6.21 -9.92
C ASP A 238 -24.63 -5.60 -8.69
N ILE A 239 -23.98 -5.75 -7.55
CA ILE A 239 -24.45 -5.22 -6.28
C ILE A 239 -23.99 -3.76 -6.19
N PRO A 240 -24.92 -2.79 -6.15
CA PRO A 240 -24.54 -1.39 -6.06
C PRO A 240 -24.06 -1.03 -4.66
N TRP A 241 -23.16 -0.05 -4.60
CA TRP A 241 -22.77 0.61 -3.35
C TRP A 241 -23.77 1.73 -3.05
N LYS A 242 -24.05 1.97 -1.77
CA LYS A 242 -24.76 3.18 -1.33
C LYS A 242 -23.93 4.40 -1.74
N GLU A 243 -24.53 5.33 -2.49
CA GLU A 243 -23.80 6.45 -3.13
C GLU A 243 -22.88 7.23 -2.17
N LYS A 244 -23.36 7.47 -0.95
CA LYS A 244 -22.61 8.20 0.09
C LYS A 244 -21.29 7.54 0.50
N PHE A 245 -21.11 6.24 0.24
CA PHE A 245 -19.91 5.48 0.62
C PHE A 245 -18.95 5.22 -0.54
N LEU A 246 -19.25 5.66 -1.77
CA LEU A 246 -18.38 5.39 -2.93
C LEU A 246 -16.93 5.84 -2.73
N ASN A 247 -16.74 6.98 -2.05
CA ASN A 247 -15.42 7.55 -1.76
C ASN A 247 -14.93 7.23 -0.33
N GLU A 248 -15.62 6.35 0.39
CA GLU A 248 -15.21 5.91 1.72
C GLU A 248 -14.29 4.67 1.61
N PRO A 249 -13.25 4.57 2.45
CA PRO A 249 -12.32 3.46 2.42
C PRO A 249 -12.99 2.19 2.95
N LEU A 250 -13.09 1.17 2.08
CA LEU A 250 -13.47 -0.18 2.50
C LEU A 250 -12.36 -0.80 3.36
N PHE A 251 -11.11 -0.53 2.99
CA PHE A 251 -9.90 -0.91 3.72
C PHE A 251 -9.05 0.35 4.05
N PRO A 252 -9.28 0.99 5.21
CA PRO A 252 -8.56 2.19 5.63
C PRO A 252 -7.17 1.87 6.21
N LEU A 253 -6.30 1.26 5.40
CA LEU A 253 -4.91 0.98 5.78
C LEU A 253 -4.03 2.16 5.36
N LYS A 254 -3.25 2.73 6.27
CA LYS A 254 -2.27 3.78 5.94
C LYS A 254 -0.91 3.16 5.69
N TYR A 255 -0.05 3.86 4.93
CA TYR A 255 1.31 3.37 4.67
C TYR A 255 2.11 3.11 5.96
N ALA A 256 1.86 3.89 7.02
CA ALA A 256 2.51 3.73 8.33
C ALA A 256 2.05 2.48 9.11
N ASP A 257 0.96 1.84 8.68
CA ASP A 257 0.39 0.66 9.32
C ASP A 257 0.86 -0.66 8.65
N PHE A 258 1.70 -0.57 7.62
CA PHE A 258 2.36 -1.71 6.95
C PHE A 258 3.61 -2.18 7.68
#